data_AF-A0A4R4XAX9-F1
#
_entry.id   AF-A0A4R4XAX9-F1
#
_cell.length_a   1.000
_cell.length_b   1.000
_cell.length_c   1.000
_cell.angle_alpha   90.00
_cell.angle_beta   90.00
_cell.angle_gamma   90.00
#
_symmetry.space_group_name_H-M   'P 1'
#
loop_
_entity.id
_entity.type
_entity.pdbx_description
1 polymer ?
#
loop_
_entity_poly.entity_id
_entity_poly.type
_entity_poly.pdbx_seq_one_letter_code
_entity_poly.pdbx_strand_id
1 'polypeptide(L)'
;MTEVAKRAGVSRQGVYLHFSSRTELVTALFGFIAEQEGLRDSLAPVWDAPDSVSALRAWARHLAAYHPRLMTVDRAIDRVRHADPDAARHRATVDENQFRTCRRLAERLDAEGRLAAHWTVATAADMLWGLIATDIFERLLTGRDWTPDALADHLVALYEATFVKN
;
A
#
# COMPACT_ATOMS: atom_id res chain seq x y z
N MET A 1 -24.98 4.51 5.81
CA MET A 1 -25.40 4.37 7.22
C MET A 1 -26.61 3.45 7.37
N THR A 2 -27.76 3.74 6.76
CA THR A 2 -28.97 2.89 6.88
C THR A 2 -28.72 1.43 6.46
N GLU A 3 -28.13 1.18 5.29
CA GLU A 3 -27.84 -0.20 4.84
C GLU A 3 -26.79 -0.90 5.72
N VAL A 4 -25.81 -0.15 6.26
CA VAL A 4 -24.83 -0.69 7.21
C VAL A 4 -25.54 -1.13 8.49
N ALA A 5 -26.40 -0.28 9.04
CA ALA A 5 -27.18 -0.56 10.25
C ALA A 5 -28.05 -1.81 10.06
N LYS A 6 -28.76 -1.88 8.93
CA LYS A 6 -29.60 -3.02 8.55
C LYS A 6 -28.80 -4.32 8.48
N ARG A 7 -27.63 -4.33 7.82
CA ARG A 7 -26.77 -5.51 7.73
C ARG A 7 -26.14 -5.90 9.07
N ALA A 8 -25.83 -4.92 9.91
CA ALA A 8 -25.27 -5.14 11.24
C ALA A 8 -26.34 -5.47 12.31
N GLY A 9 -27.63 -5.50 11.96
CA GLY A 9 -28.71 -5.78 12.91
C GLY A 9 -28.92 -4.71 13.98
N VAL A 10 -28.47 -3.48 13.73
CA VAL A 10 -28.58 -2.35 14.68
C VAL A 10 -29.44 -1.22 14.10
N SER A 11 -29.92 -0.32 14.95
CA SER A 11 -30.60 0.89 14.49
C SER A 11 -29.61 1.85 13.83
N ARG A 12 -30.09 2.72 12.94
CA ARG A 12 -29.26 3.78 12.35
C ARG A 12 -28.62 4.65 13.43
N GLN A 13 -29.36 4.98 14.50
CA GLN A 13 -28.85 5.75 15.63
C GLN A 13 -27.75 4.99 16.38
N GLY A 14 -27.86 3.66 16.50
CA GLY A 14 -26.82 2.81 17.08
C GLY A 14 -25.48 2.91 16.34
N VAL A 15 -25.49 2.97 15.00
CA VAL A 15 -24.25 3.17 14.23
C VAL A 15 -23.62 4.54 14.53
N TYR A 16 -24.45 5.58 14.68
CA TYR A 16 -23.95 6.93 14.99
C TYR A 16 -23.38 7.08 16.41
N LEU A 17 -23.67 6.15 17.34
CA LEU A 17 -23.00 6.12 18.65
C LEU A 17 -21.52 5.74 18.52
N HIS A 18 -21.15 4.99 17.47
CA HIS A 18 -19.77 4.55 17.23
C HIS A 18 -19.05 5.41 16.19
N PHE A 19 -19.79 5.96 15.23
CA PHE A 19 -19.22 6.74 14.13
C PHE A 19 -20.04 8.01 13.91
N SER A 20 -19.45 9.16 14.20
CA SER A 20 -20.03 10.49 14.00
C SER A 20 -20.41 10.75 12.54
N SER A 21 -19.77 10.08 11.59
CA SER A 21 -20.04 10.21 10.17
C SER A 21 -19.80 8.92 9.39
N ARG A 22 -20.31 8.89 8.16
CA ARG A 22 -19.98 7.82 7.20
C ARG A 22 -18.48 7.80 6.88
N THR A 23 -17.84 8.96 6.77
CA THR A 23 -16.40 9.07 6.56
C THR A 23 -15.63 8.39 7.69
N GLU A 24 -15.99 8.65 8.94
CA GLU A 24 -15.33 8.03 10.09
C GLU A 24 -15.50 6.50 10.11
N LEU A 25 -16.71 5.99 9.82
CA LEU A 25 -16.95 4.56 9.66
C LEU A 25 -16.04 3.95 8.59
N VAL A 26 -15.92 4.61 7.44
CA VAL A 26 -15.10 4.15 6.32
C VAL A 26 -13.61 4.14 6.71
N THR A 27 -13.11 5.22 7.34
CA THR A 27 -11.73 5.29 7.86
C THR A 27 -11.45 4.19 8.88
N ALA A 28 -12.37 3.96 9.83
CA ALA A 28 -12.23 2.93 10.85
C ALA A 28 -12.22 1.52 10.24
N LEU A 29 -13.09 1.26 9.24
CA LEU A 29 -13.12 -0.01 8.52
C LEU A 29 -11.77 -0.31 7.86
N PHE A 30 -11.13 0.68 7.22
CA PHE A 30 -9.84 0.47 6.59
C PHE A 30 -8.70 0.30 7.58
N GLY A 31 -8.72 1.04 8.69
CA GLY A 31 -7.79 0.80 9.80
C GLY A 31 -7.91 -0.62 10.33
N PHE A 32 -9.14 -1.10 10.52
CA PHE A 32 -9.43 -2.47 10.95
C PHE A 32 -8.94 -3.51 9.93
N ILE A 33 -9.25 -3.34 8.64
CA ILE A 33 -8.76 -4.24 7.58
C ILE A 33 -7.24 -4.29 7.57
N ALA A 34 -6.57 -3.14 7.63
CA ALA A 34 -5.10 -3.10 7.63
C ALA A 34 -4.48 -3.79 8.85
N GLU A 35 -5.12 -3.67 10.02
CA GLU A 35 -4.71 -4.37 11.24
C GLU A 35 -4.92 -5.88 11.10
N GLN A 36 -6.11 -6.32 10.67
CA GLN A 36 -6.42 -7.74 10.49
C GLN A 36 -5.54 -8.42 9.44
N GLU A 37 -5.20 -7.71 8.36
CA GLU A 37 -4.32 -8.22 7.30
C GLU A 37 -2.83 -8.11 7.66
N GLY A 38 -2.50 -7.58 8.84
CA GLY A 38 -1.14 -7.56 9.38
C GLY A 38 -0.22 -6.53 8.73
N LEU A 39 -0.72 -5.34 8.38
CA LEU A 39 0.08 -4.27 7.76
C LEU A 39 1.33 -3.95 8.59
N ARG A 40 1.17 -3.82 9.91
CA ARG A 40 2.27 -3.49 10.82
C ARG A 40 3.37 -4.54 10.76
N ASP A 41 3.00 -5.80 10.90
CA ASP A 41 3.94 -6.93 10.91
C ASP A 41 4.61 -7.09 9.55
N SER A 42 3.87 -6.87 8.47
CA SER A 42 4.40 -6.93 7.11
C SER A 42 5.40 -5.80 6.81
N LEU A 43 5.22 -4.62 7.41
CA LEU A 43 6.14 -3.49 7.26
C LEU A 43 7.33 -3.51 8.22
N ALA A 44 7.26 -4.23 9.35
CA ALA A 44 8.33 -4.25 10.35
C ALA A 44 9.72 -4.58 9.75
N PRO A 45 9.87 -5.58 8.86
CA PRO A 45 11.17 -5.86 8.21
C PRO A 45 11.72 -4.70 7.37
N VAL A 46 10.87 -3.83 6.83
CA VAL A 46 11.30 -2.65 6.06
C VAL A 46 11.96 -1.62 6.98
N TRP A 47 11.41 -1.45 8.18
CA TRP A 47 11.88 -0.48 9.15
C TRP A 47 13.07 -0.98 9.95
N ASP A 48 13.11 -2.26 10.26
CA ASP A 48 14.17 -2.90 11.03
C ASP A 48 15.37 -3.31 10.17
N ALA A 49 15.28 -3.15 8.84
CA ALA A 49 16.36 -3.47 7.92
C ALA A 49 17.65 -2.69 8.25
N PRO A 50 18.81 -3.36 8.29
CA PRO A 50 20.08 -2.77 8.74
C PRO A 50 20.66 -1.75 7.75
N ASP A 51 20.23 -1.77 6.49
CA ASP A 51 20.71 -0.89 5.43
C ASP A 51 19.58 -0.61 4.41
N SER A 52 19.78 0.42 3.59
CA SER A 52 18.81 0.90 2.60
C SER A 52 18.46 -0.13 1.52
N VAL A 53 19.41 -0.98 1.11
CA VAL A 53 19.18 -2.02 0.10
C VAL A 53 18.36 -3.15 0.70
N SER A 54 18.70 -3.58 1.93
CA SER A 54 17.89 -4.54 2.70
C SER A 54 16.47 -4.02 2.95
N ALA A 55 16.31 -2.71 3.22
CA ALA A 55 14.99 -2.09 3.38
C ALA A 55 14.19 -2.12 2.06
N LEU A 56 14.83 -1.83 0.93
CA LEU A 56 14.22 -1.90 -0.40
C LEU A 56 13.79 -3.32 -0.77
N ARG A 57 14.61 -4.32 -0.41
CA ARG A 57 14.27 -5.74 -0.57
C ARG A 57 13.08 -6.14 0.28
N ALA A 58 13.06 -5.72 1.54
CA ALA A 58 11.94 -5.97 2.44
C ALA A 58 10.66 -5.29 1.94
N TRP A 59 10.78 -4.09 1.34
CA TRP A 59 9.67 -3.38 0.73
C TRP A 59 9.05 -4.16 -0.44
N ALA A 60 9.86 -4.70 -1.35
CA ALA A 60 9.38 -5.57 -2.43
C ALA A 60 8.63 -6.81 -1.90
N ARG A 61 9.16 -7.45 -0.86
CA ARG A 61 8.51 -8.61 -0.21
C ARG A 61 7.20 -8.23 0.49
N HIS A 62 7.17 -7.08 1.17
CA HIS A 62 5.96 -6.52 1.75
C HIS A 62 4.87 -6.34 0.68
N LEU A 63 5.19 -5.67 -0.42
CA LEU A 63 4.24 -5.46 -1.52
C LEU A 63 3.70 -6.78 -2.07
N ALA A 64 4.58 -7.73 -2.38
CA ALA A 64 4.15 -9.00 -2.95
C ALA A 64 3.27 -9.85 -2.02
N ALA A 65 3.51 -9.80 -0.70
CA ALA A 65 2.77 -10.58 0.29
C ALA A 65 1.48 -9.90 0.77
N TYR A 66 1.48 -8.58 0.87
CA TYR A 66 0.40 -7.80 1.47
C TYR A 66 -0.62 -7.32 0.45
N HIS A 67 -0.16 -6.86 -0.73
CA HIS A 67 -1.06 -6.35 -1.79
C HIS A 67 -2.19 -7.32 -2.15
N PRO A 68 -1.95 -8.65 -2.33
CA PRO A 68 -3.01 -9.61 -2.68
C PRO A 68 -4.18 -9.64 -1.70
N ARG A 69 -3.92 -9.36 -0.41
CA ARG A 69 -4.93 -9.35 0.65
C ARG A 69 -5.89 -8.16 0.53
N LEU A 70 -5.41 -7.05 -0.03
CA LEU A 70 -6.18 -5.83 -0.18
C LEU A 70 -6.76 -5.61 -1.57
N MET A 71 -6.28 -6.32 -2.60
CA MET A 71 -6.65 -6.09 -3.99
C MET A 71 -8.16 -5.99 -4.24
N THR A 72 -8.96 -6.88 -3.64
CA THR A 72 -10.42 -6.84 -3.81
C THR A 72 -11.03 -5.56 -3.24
N VAL A 73 -10.54 -5.12 -2.08
CA VAL A 73 -10.98 -3.89 -1.41
C VAL A 73 -10.53 -2.67 -2.19
N ASP A 74 -9.27 -2.64 -2.63
CA ASP A 74 -8.72 -1.58 -3.47
C ASP A 74 -9.53 -1.39 -4.76
N ARG A 75 -9.88 -2.48 -5.44
CA ARG A 75 -10.75 -2.44 -6.64
C ARG A 75 -12.15 -1.94 -6.34
N ALA A 76 -12.71 -2.31 -5.19
CA ALA A 76 -14.03 -1.82 -4.80
C ALA A 76 -14.03 -0.31 -4.58
N ILE A 77 -12.98 0.23 -3.92
CA ILE A 77 -12.78 1.67 -3.73
C ILE A 77 -12.57 2.36 -5.07
N ASP A 78 -11.68 1.83 -5.92
CA ASP A 78 -11.31 2.41 -7.21
C ASP A 78 -12.51 2.64 -8.12
N ARG A 79 -13.45 1.68 -8.15
CA ARG A 79 -14.70 1.79 -8.94
C ARG A 79 -15.60 2.94 -8.51
N VAL A 80 -15.59 3.33 -7.24
CA VAL A 80 -16.52 4.32 -6.70
C VAL A 80 -15.88 5.66 -6.35
N ARG A 81 -14.54 5.75 -6.29
CA ARG A 81 -13.83 6.96 -5.83
C ARG A 81 -14.16 8.22 -6.63
N HIS A 82 -14.53 8.09 -7.91
CA HIS A 82 -14.87 9.24 -8.76
C HIS A 82 -16.29 9.78 -8.52
N ALA A 83 -17.14 9.01 -7.84
CA ALA A 83 -18.52 9.36 -7.52
C ALA A 83 -18.78 9.50 -6.00
N ASP A 84 -17.93 8.93 -5.16
CA ASP A 84 -18.07 8.93 -3.70
C ASP A 84 -16.90 9.70 -3.04
N PRO A 85 -17.15 10.91 -2.48
CA PRO A 85 -16.12 11.70 -1.82
C PRO A 85 -15.46 11.01 -0.61
N ASP A 86 -16.17 10.11 0.09
CA ASP A 86 -15.59 9.37 1.22
C ASP A 86 -14.54 8.37 0.72
N ALA A 87 -14.85 7.66 -0.37
CA ALA A 87 -13.94 6.74 -1.02
C ALA A 87 -12.73 7.46 -1.61
N ALA A 88 -12.93 8.64 -2.22
CA ALA A 88 -11.85 9.49 -2.71
C ALA A 88 -10.89 9.92 -1.60
N ARG A 89 -11.42 10.38 -0.45
CA ARG A 89 -10.60 10.78 0.70
C ARG A 89 -9.82 9.63 1.28
N HIS A 90 -10.44 8.45 1.40
CA HIS A 90 -9.72 7.27 1.84
C HIS A 90 -8.58 6.93 0.88
N ARG A 91 -8.85 6.88 -0.42
CA ARG A 91 -7.83 6.56 -1.42
C ARG A 91 -6.66 7.54 -1.37
N ALA A 92 -6.94 8.84 -1.30
CA ALA A 92 -5.91 9.88 -1.15
C ALA A 92 -5.06 9.68 0.12
N THR A 93 -5.65 9.23 1.22
CA THR A 93 -4.93 8.92 2.46
C THR A 93 -3.98 7.73 2.29
N VAL A 94 -4.43 6.68 1.59
CA VAL A 94 -3.59 5.51 1.27
C VAL A 94 -2.44 5.91 0.34
N ASP A 95 -2.74 6.66 -0.72
CA ASP A 95 -1.76 7.12 -1.70
C ASP A 95 -0.67 7.96 -1.02
N GLU A 96 -1.04 8.89 -0.15
CA GLU A 96 -0.11 9.73 0.61
C GLU A 96 0.77 8.89 1.56
N ASN A 97 0.21 7.90 2.27
CA ASN A 97 0.97 7.03 3.16
C ASN A 97 1.98 6.15 2.39
N GLN A 98 1.56 5.62 1.23
CA GLN A 98 2.44 4.87 0.33
C GLN A 98 3.55 5.77 -0.21
N PHE A 99 3.21 6.97 -0.68
CA PHE A 99 4.19 7.93 -1.20
C PHE A 99 5.23 8.33 -0.15
N ARG A 100 4.80 8.63 1.09
CA ARG A 100 5.73 8.89 2.21
C ARG A 100 6.67 7.73 2.48
N THR A 101 6.18 6.49 2.37
CA THR A 101 7.00 5.28 2.53
C THR A 101 8.06 5.17 1.43
N CYS A 102 7.66 5.34 0.17
CA CYS A 102 8.57 5.37 -0.98
C CYS A 102 9.62 6.46 -0.86
N ARG A 103 9.20 7.66 -0.44
CA ARG A 103 10.10 8.79 -0.19
C ARG A 103 11.13 8.47 0.88
N ARG A 104 10.71 7.89 2.01
CA ARG A 104 11.62 7.50 3.09
C ARG A 104 12.64 6.44 2.63
N LEU A 105 12.24 5.51 1.77
CA LEU A 105 13.15 4.52 1.18
C LEU A 105 14.18 5.18 0.25
N ALA A 106 13.75 6.10 -0.61
CA ALA A 106 14.63 6.86 -1.50
C ALA A 106 15.61 7.75 -0.71
N GLU A 107 15.15 8.41 0.36
CA GLU A 107 15.98 9.20 1.28
C GLU A 107 17.05 8.34 1.96
N ARG A 108 16.71 7.11 2.40
CA ARG A 108 17.70 6.17 2.97
C ARG A 108 18.75 5.76 1.95
N LEU A 109 18.34 5.43 0.72
CA LEU A 109 19.28 5.08 -0.37
C LEU A 109 20.25 6.22 -0.65
N ASP A 110 19.77 7.46 -0.71
CA ASP A 110 20.60 8.64 -0.96
C ASP A 110 21.56 8.92 0.20
N ALA A 111 21.05 8.89 1.45
CA ALA A 111 21.84 9.12 2.65
C ALA A 111 22.98 8.11 2.82
N GLU A 112 22.79 6.87 2.38
CA GLU A 112 23.82 5.82 2.38
C GLU A 112 24.71 5.84 1.13
N GLY A 113 24.52 6.78 0.21
CA GLY A 113 25.28 6.88 -1.05
C GLY A 113 25.01 5.72 -2.03
N ARG A 114 23.87 5.03 -1.85
CA ARG A 114 23.44 3.84 -2.60
C ARG A 114 22.47 4.17 -3.72
N LEU A 115 21.88 5.36 -3.77
CA LEU A 115 20.95 5.75 -4.84
C LEU A 115 21.68 5.82 -6.20
N ALA A 116 21.10 5.20 -7.22
CA ALA A 116 21.68 5.22 -8.57
C ALA A 116 21.70 6.64 -9.16
N ALA A 117 22.80 6.99 -9.86
CA ALA A 117 23.17 8.37 -10.19
C ALA A 117 22.19 9.13 -11.10
N HIS A 118 21.29 8.43 -11.80
CA HIS A 118 20.28 9.05 -12.67
C HIS A 118 18.99 9.40 -11.91
N TRP A 119 18.89 9.07 -10.63
CA TRP A 119 17.77 9.42 -9.77
C TRP A 119 18.09 10.54 -8.81
N THR A 120 17.05 11.28 -8.46
CA THR A 120 16.99 12.10 -7.26
C THR A 120 16.07 11.39 -6.25
N VAL A 121 16.13 11.76 -4.98
CA VAL A 121 15.17 11.28 -3.98
C VAL A 121 13.72 11.46 -4.45
N ALA A 122 13.40 12.62 -5.03
CA ALA A 122 12.06 12.93 -5.51
C ALA A 122 11.64 11.99 -6.65
N THR A 123 12.46 11.90 -7.71
CA THR A 123 12.12 11.08 -8.88
C THR A 123 12.14 9.57 -8.59
N ALA A 124 12.99 9.11 -7.66
CA ALA A 124 12.96 7.73 -7.17
C ALA A 124 11.70 7.44 -6.35
N ALA A 125 11.27 8.37 -5.48
CA ALA A 125 10.04 8.23 -4.71
C ALA A 125 8.81 8.16 -5.62
N ASP A 126 8.73 9.05 -6.62
CA ASP A 126 7.66 9.06 -7.61
C ASP A 126 7.58 7.72 -8.35
N MET A 127 8.73 7.19 -8.80
CA MET A 127 8.77 5.93 -9.54
C MET A 127 8.46 4.72 -8.65
N LEU A 128 9.02 4.66 -7.43
CA LEU A 128 8.70 3.61 -6.46
C LEU A 128 7.20 3.58 -6.14
N TRP A 129 6.60 4.75 -5.93
CA TRP A 129 5.17 4.88 -5.67
C TRP A 129 4.33 4.49 -6.90
N GLY A 130 4.72 4.93 -8.09
CA GLY A 130 4.07 4.56 -9.35
C GLY A 130 4.08 3.06 -9.63
N LEU A 131 5.11 2.34 -9.16
CA LEU A 131 5.21 0.88 -9.26
C LEU A 131 4.27 0.14 -8.29
N ILE A 132 3.65 0.82 -7.31
CA ILE A 132 2.57 0.29 -6.47
C ILE A 132 1.22 0.34 -7.24
N ALA A 133 1.24 -0.02 -8.51
CA ALA A 133 0.06 -0.04 -9.34
C ALA A 133 -0.65 -1.39 -9.17
N THR A 134 -1.88 -1.38 -8.64
CA THR A 134 -2.68 -2.61 -8.42
C THR A 134 -2.82 -3.46 -9.67
N ASP A 135 -2.87 -2.84 -10.85
CA ASP A 135 -2.91 -3.53 -12.14
C ASP A 135 -1.66 -4.40 -12.40
N ILE A 136 -0.48 -4.00 -11.91
CA ILE A 136 0.75 -4.80 -12.06
C ILE A 136 0.62 -6.10 -11.25
N PHE A 137 0.23 -5.99 -9.98
CA PHE A 137 0.04 -7.14 -9.09
C PHE A 137 -1.02 -8.09 -9.65
N GLU A 138 -2.16 -7.57 -10.13
CA GLU A 138 -3.24 -8.40 -10.68
C GLU A 138 -2.83 -9.16 -11.93
N ARG A 139 -2.14 -8.49 -12.86
CA ARG A 139 -1.70 -9.11 -14.09
C ARG A 139 -0.68 -10.22 -13.86
N LEU A 140 0.17 -10.08 -12.85
CA LEU A 140 1.20 -11.07 -12.53
C LEU A 140 0.64 -12.23 -11.71
N LEU A 141 -0.09 -11.95 -10.63
CA LEU A 141 -0.60 -12.98 -9.72
C LEU A 141 -1.76 -13.76 -10.33
N THR A 142 -2.73 -13.06 -10.94
CA THR A 142 -3.94 -13.70 -11.50
C THR A 142 -3.81 -13.93 -13.00
N GLY A 143 -3.18 -12.99 -13.73
CA GLY A 143 -3.07 -13.08 -15.19
C GLY A 143 -1.93 -13.96 -15.71
N ARG A 144 -0.92 -14.24 -14.88
CA ARG A 144 0.27 -15.04 -15.22
C ARG A 144 0.59 -16.11 -14.18
N ASP A 145 -0.30 -16.33 -13.22
CA ASP A 145 -0.19 -17.36 -12.17
C ASP A 145 1.12 -17.29 -11.37
N TRP A 146 1.69 -16.09 -11.18
CA TRP A 146 2.85 -15.93 -10.33
C TRP A 146 2.49 -16.18 -8.87
N THR A 147 3.38 -16.86 -8.15
CA THR A 147 3.29 -16.92 -6.69
C THR A 147 3.72 -15.57 -6.09
N PRO A 148 3.26 -15.22 -4.88
CA PRO A 148 3.78 -14.05 -4.15
C PRO A 148 5.32 -14.05 -4.04
N ASP A 149 5.94 -15.21 -3.85
CA ASP A 149 7.40 -15.33 -3.77
C ASP A 149 8.09 -15.00 -5.10
N ALA A 150 7.57 -15.53 -6.21
CA ALA A 150 8.11 -15.21 -7.54
C ALA A 150 7.96 -13.72 -7.87
N LEU A 151 6.82 -13.12 -7.50
CA LEU A 151 6.62 -11.68 -7.62
C LEU A 151 7.62 -10.90 -6.77
N ALA A 152 7.83 -11.31 -5.51
CA ALA A 152 8.77 -10.65 -4.62
C ALA A 152 10.20 -10.67 -5.18
N ASP A 153 10.67 -11.83 -5.64
CA ASP A 153 12.02 -11.97 -6.19
C ASP A 153 12.24 -11.10 -7.43
N HIS A 154 11.24 -11.03 -8.31
CA HIS A 154 11.31 -10.18 -9.50
C HIS A 154 11.17 -8.68 -9.18
N LEU A 155 10.38 -8.30 -8.18
CA LEU A 155 10.33 -6.91 -7.69
C LEU A 155 11.64 -6.49 -7.04
N VAL A 156 12.27 -7.38 -6.25
CA VAL A 156 13.62 -7.16 -5.70
C VAL A 156 14.61 -6.90 -6.84
N ALA A 157 14.66 -7.79 -7.83
CA ALA A 157 15.58 -7.64 -8.96
C ALA A 157 15.35 -6.33 -9.72
N LEU A 158 14.08 -5.96 -9.97
CA LEU A 158 13.72 -4.70 -10.61
C LEU A 158 14.19 -3.48 -9.81
N TYR A 159 13.88 -3.45 -8.51
CA TYR A 159 14.21 -2.32 -7.65
C TYR A 159 15.71 -2.14 -7.47
N GLU A 160 16.47 -3.22 -7.30
CA GLU A 160 17.92 -3.13 -7.19
C GLU A 160 18.56 -2.65 -8.49
N ALA A 161 18.20 -3.26 -9.62
CA ALA A 161 18.76 -2.88 -10.91
C ALA A 161 18.43 -1.43 -11.31
N THR A 162 17.32 -0.88 -10.80
CA THR A 162 16.86 0.46 -11.17
C THR A 162 17.36 1.54 -10.20
N PHE A 163 17.24 1.31 -8.89
CA PHE A 163 17.43 2.35 -7.88
C PHE A 163 18.74 2.25 -7.10
N VAL A 164 19.42 1.10 -7.14
CA VAL A 164 20.67 0.90 -6.40
C VAL A 164 21.87 1.11 -7.34
N LYS A 165 22.85 1.87 -6.86
CA LYS A 165 24.10 2.11 -7.55
C LYS A 165 24.91 0.81 -7.62
N ASN A 166 25.36 0.48 -8.84
CA ASN A 166 26.29 -0.63 -9.10
C ASN A 166 27.62 -0.46 -8.37
#